data_AF-A0A9D3V2F3-F1
#
_entry.id   AF-A0A9D3V2F3-F1
#
_cell.length_a   1.000
_cell.length_b   1.000
_cell.length_c   1.000
_cell.angle_alpha   90.00
_cell.angle_beta   90.00
_cell.angle_gamma   90.00
#
_symmetry.space_group_name_H-M   'P 1'
#
loop_
_entity.id
_entity.type
_entity.pdbx_description
1 polymer ?
#
loop_
_entity_poly.entity_id
_entity_poly.type
_entity_poly.pdbx_seq_one_letter_code
_entity_poly.pdbx_strand_id
1 'polypeptide(L)' 'MIRIMASNGKSVTAKVVDECDSMHGCDEAHAYQQPCNNKIIYGSNAVWSALELNKEKGIEDVSWSMA' A
#
# COMPACT_ATOMS: atom_id res chain seq x y z
N MET A 1 -8.93 3.51 -11.88
CA MET A 1 -8.65 3.50 -10.43
C MET A 1 -8.16 2.08 -10.08
N ILE A 2 -7.91 1.75 -8.81
CA ILE A 2 -7.78 0.35 -8.38
C ILE A 2 -8.81 0.05 -7.30
N ARG A 3 -9.34 -1.17 -7.29
CA ARG A 3 -10.16 -1.71 -6.19
C ARG A 3 -9.28 -2.61 -5.34
N ILE A 4 -9.20 -2.32 -4.05
CA ILE A 4 -8.45 -3.09 -3.05
C ILE A 4 -9.46 -3.86 -2.22
N MET A 5 -9.19 -5.14 -1.95
CA MET A 5 -10.05 -6.03 -1.17
C MET A 5 -9.23 -6.70 -0.06
N ALA A 6 -9.70 -6.55 1.17
CA ALA A 6 -9.09 -7.13 2.37
C ALA A 6 -9.73 -8.48 2.75
N SER A 7 -9.05 -9.24 3.59
CA SER A 7 -9.50 -10.55 4.08
C SER A 7 -10.81 -10.50 4.88
N ASN A 8 -11.14 -9.35 5.47
CA ASN A 8 -12.41 -9.10 6.18
C ASN A 8 -13.60 -8.84 5.23
N GLY A 9 -13.41 -8.94 3.90
CA GLY A 9 -14.45 -8.74 2.89
C GLY A 9 -14.74 -7.28 2.53
N LYS A 10 -14.11 -6.31 3.20
CA LYS A 10 -14.23 -4.89 2.85
C LYS A 10 -13.43 -4.57 1.59
N SER A 11 -13.91 -3.60 0.82
CA SER A 11 -13.20 -3.11 -0.36
C SER A 11 -13.29 -1.60 -0.49
N VAL A 12 -12.25 -0.98 -1.02
CA VAL A 12 -12.18 0.46 -1.32
C VAL A 12 -11.64 0.69 -2.72
N THR A 13 -12.12 1.74 -3.40
CA THR A 13 -11.56 2.18 -4.67
C THR A 13 -10.60 3.35 -4.41
N ALA A 14 -9.37 3.26 -4.89
CA ALA A 14 -8.31 4.24 -4.67
C ALA A 14 -7.65 4.67 -5.99
N LYS A 15 -7.10 5.88 -6.00
CA LYS A 15 -6.31 6.40 -7.14
C LYS A 15 -4.84 6.07 -6.92
N VAL A 16 -4.16 5.55 -7.95
CA VAL A 16 -2.70 5.45 -7.96
C VAL A 16 -2.13 6.85 -8.23
N VAL A 17 -1.24 7.32 -7.35
CA VAL A 17 -0.70 8.70 -7.40
C VAL A 17 0.82 8.75 -7.33
N ASP A 18 1.48 7.64 -7.00
CA ASP A 18 2.92 7.60 -6.77
C ASP A 18 3.48 6.18 -6.95
N GLU A 19 4.79 6.05 -6.92
CA GLU A 19 5.54 4.80 -6.97
C GLU A 19 6.11 4.43 -5.60
N CYS A 20 6.10 3.14 -5.27
CA CYS A 20 6.91 2.58 -4.19
C CYS A 20 8.15 1.93 -4.81
N ASP A 21 9.26 2.67 -4.87
CA ASP A 21 10.46 2.29 -5.63
C ASP A 21 11.10 1.02 -5.05
N SER A 22 11.16 -0.03 -5.87
CA SER A 22 11.73 -1.34 -5.49
C SER A 22 13.16 -1.56 -6.00
N MET A 23 13.72 -0.59 -6.72
CA MET A 23 15.06 -0.64 -7.31
C MET A 23 16.09 0.18 -6.54
N HIS A 24 15.67 1.29 -5.92
CA HIS A 24 16.57 2.22 -5.22
C HIS A 24 16.24 2.35 -3.74
N GLY A 25 17.26 2.70 -2.94
CA GLY A 25 17.18 2.81 -1.48
C GLY A 25 18.55 2.66 -0.83
N CYS A 26 18.58 2.65 0.51
CA CYS A 26 19.79 2.57 1.33
C CYS A 26 20.79 3.71 1.10
N ASP A 27 20.31 4.87 0.63
CA ASP A 27 21.10 6.07 0.37
C ASP A 27 20.47 7.31 1.03
N GLU A 28 21.18 8.45 0.99
CA GLU A 28 20.72 9.69 1.61
C GLU A 28 19.40 10.23 1.02
N ALA A 29 19.22 10.11 -0.31
CA ALA A 29 18.03 10.61 -1.00
C ALA A 29 16.76 9.87 -0.54
N HIS A 30 16.91 8.60 -0.15
CA HIS A 30 15.83 7.76 0.39
C HIS A 30 15.84 7.70 1.92
N ALA A 31 16.50 8.64 2.61
CA ALA A 31 16.65 8.67 4.07
C ALA A 31 17.16 7.33 4.66
N TYR A 32 18.02 6.65 3.91
CA TYR A 32 18.57 5.33 4.19
C TYR A 32 17.54 4.22 4.41
N GLN A 33 16.29 4.42 3.95
CA GLN A 33 15.27 3.38 3.95
C GLN A 33 15.59 2.34 2.88
N GLN A 34 15.23 1.08 3.16
CA GLN A 34 15.40 0.00 2.19
C GLN A 34 14.48 0.21 0.98
N PRO A 35 14.85 -0.31 -0.21
CA PRO A 35 13.94 -0.37 -1.35
C PRO A 35 12.61 -1.05 -0.99
N CYS A 36 11.54 -0.62 -1.64
CA CYS A 36 10.22 -1.19 -1.46
C CYS A 36 10.16 -2.65 -1.94
N ASN A 37 9.29 -3.46 -1.30
CA ASN A 37 9.02 -4.81 -1.79
C ASN A 37 8.20 -4.78 -3.08
N ASN A 38 8.44 -5.73 -3.98
CA ASN A 38 7.87 -5.77 -5.34
C ASN A 38 6.35 -6.09 -5.43
N LYS A 39 5.68 -6.34 -4.30
CA LYS A 39 4.25 -6.69 -4.23
C LYS A 39 3.52 -5.86 -3.17
N ILE A 40 3.78 -4.55 -3.14
CA ILE A 40 3.23 -3.63 -2.14
C ILE A 40 2.26 -2.63 -2.77
N ILE A 41 1.15 -2.40 -2.08
CA ILE A 41 0.34 -1.19 -2.22
C ILE A 41 0.58 -0.35 -0.98
N TYR A 42 1.23 0.80 -1.13
CA TYR A 42 1.42 1.74 -0.03
C TYR A 42 0.19 2.64 0.12
N GLY A 43 -0.76 2.21 0.95
CA GLY A 43 -2.05 2.87 1.12
C GLY A 43 -2.00 4.05 2.10
N SER A 44 -2.73 5.13 1.78
CA SER A 44 -2.93 6.24 2.71
C SER A 44 -3.76 5.83 3.93
N ASN A 45 -3.74 6.62 5.01
CA ASN A 45 -4.56 6.39 6.20
C ASN A 45 -6.06 6.19 5.85
N ALA A 46 -6.57 6.89 4.84
CA ALA A 46 -7.95 6.77 4.39
C ALA A 46 -8.27 5.39 3.79
N VAL A 47 -7.32 4.77 3.08
CA VAL A 47 -7.46 3.40 2.54
C VAL A 47 -7.58 2.40 3.69
N TRP A 48 -6.70 2.51 4.69
CA TRP A 48 -6.74 1.66 5.89
C TRP A 48 -8.07 1.81 6.65
N SER A 49 -8.52 3.05 6.88
CA SER A 49 -9.78 3.32 7.57
C SER A 49 -10.99 2.78 6.79
N ALA A 50 -11.04 2.95 5.47
CA ALA A 50 -12.14 2.46 4.64
C ALA A 50 -12.21 0.92 4.57
N LEU A 51 -11.06 0.25 4.70
CA LEU A 51 -10.98 -1.20 4.81
C LEU A 51 -11.21 -1.72 6.25
N GLU A 52 -11.38 -0.82 7.23
CA GLU A 52 -11.50 -1.15 8.65
C GLU A 52 -10.31 -2.00 9.15
N LEU A 53 -9.09 -1.69 8.69
CA LEU A 53 -7.85 -2.36 9.06
C LEU A 53 -7.06 -1.54 10.08
N ASN A 54 -6.35 -2.22 10.98
CA ASN A 54 -5.46 -1.56 11.94
C ASN A 54 -4.09 -1.31 11.32
N LYS A 55 -3.83 -0.05 10.92
CA LYS A 55 -2.55 0.38 10.36
C LYS A 55 -1.34 0.18 11.28
N GLU A 56 -1.55 0.12 12.59
CA GLU A 56 -0.45 -0.12 13.56
C GLU A 56 0.12 -1.53 13.47
N LYS A 57 -0.56 -2.47 12.81
CA LYS A 57 0.02 -3.76 12.43
C LYS A 57 1.08 -3.65 11.32
N GLY A 58 1.11 -2.53 10.60
CA GLY A 58 2.04 -2.22 9.53
C GLY A 58 1.68 -2.85 8.19
N ILE A 59 1.47 -4.17 8.13
CA ILE A 59 1.25 -4.92 6.88
C ILE A 59 0.02 -5.81 7.02
N GLU A 60 -0.82 -5.83 5.99
CA GLU A 60 -1.98 -6.72 5.84
C GLU A 60 -2.04 -7.26 4.41
N ASP A 61 -2.42 -8.52 4.25
CA ASP A 61 -2.59 -9.14 2.94
C ASP A 61 -3.88 -8.64 2.27
N VAL A 62 -3.75 -8.24 1.00
CA VAL A 62 -4.87 -7.75 0.18
C VAL A 62 -4.78 -8.30 -1.24
N SER A 63 -5.91 -8.28 -1.94
CA SER A 63 -5.96 -8.44 -3.39
C SER A 63 -6.40 -7.14 -4.05
N TRP A 64 -6.05 -6.93 -5.31
CA TRP A 64 -6.48 -5.75 -6.04
C TRP A 64 -6.69 -6.02 -7.53
N SER A 65 -7.51 -5.17 -8.15
CA SER A 65 -7.71 -5.14 -9.60
C SER A 65 -7.84 -3.69 -10.08
N MET A 66 -7.68 -3.48 -11.38
CA MET A 66 -8.14 -2.23 -11.99
C MET A 66 -9.65 -2.09 -11.78
N ALA A 67 -10.08 -0.86 -11.53
CA ALA A 67 -11.47 -0.46 -11.32
C ALA A 67 -11.84 0.69 -12.26
#